data_AF-A0A936J2G3-F1
#
_entry.id   AF-A0A936J2G3-F1
#
_cell.length_a   1.000
_cell.length_b   1.000
_cell.length_c   1.000
_cell.angle_alpha   90.00
_cell.angle_beta   90.00
_cell.angle_gamma   90.00
#
_symmetry.space_group_name_H-M   'P 1'
#
loop_
_entity.id
_entity.type
_entity.pdbx_description
1 polymer ?
#
loop_
_entity_poly.entity_id
_entity_poly.type
_entity_poly.pdbx_seq_one_letter_code
_entity_poly.pdbx_strand_id
1 'polypeptide(L)'
;MKRFSLPLIFYLLSSLAYPQPPPPAAGPGAGQVKKFAGWPSMATLPAAEQFASIEGRFRIAFPKGINGFAALSPKQTRSSATGEQYTWTFAEGEVTLFFLDFPDSTLTGSASDLARITENSGKQIIERTPSAKILSENQTTVNGVPASYFIFDLGTNGFKIIQLFIDRKRVYRIDAIFKDRATEKHLMSTFATFSLITQEEVDAELRRRYEAMKPPPLPQSPAVTRLTTDAQDERLKGKVKKVIEESEDRSGTWGVQGRKISSIEYYDQSGALTQRDLYDSKGKPFQVTVYGYLDGKRVSNYKTDNEGNVFTALGAPSAAVAVAPRKSDPRYKYSYEYKYEEGKLVERQMVHNNGRKGMRYIYKHSPNQVEELVYTDEGKLNQRYLSILDADGNEIERTDFGVVNFEIYGDRRYKHSYEFDAVGNWIKKATLKEVKENGVTSWQPAYISYRTITYY
;
A
#
# COMPACT_ATOMS: atom_id res chain seq x y z
N MET A 1 22.22 -0.11 -20.30
CA MET A 1 22.04 -1.44 -19.67
C MET A 1 23.35 -1.87 -19.03
N LYS A 2 23.55 -1.63 -17.72
CA LYS A 2 24.69 -2.18 -16.99
C LYS A 2 24.23 -3.47 -16.31
N ARG A 3 24.87 -4.59 -16.65
CA ARG A 3 24.69 -5.89 -15.98
C ARG A 3 25.05 -5.70 -14.50
N PHE A 4 24.08 -5.82 -13.60
CA PHE A 4 24.36 -5.84 -12.18
C PHE A 4 25.01 -7.19 -11.84
N SER A 5 26.20 -7.12 -11.26
CA SER A 5 26.91 -8.29 -10.79
C SER A 5 26.21 -8.84 -9.53
N LEU A 6 26.18 -10.17 -9.42
CA LEU A 6 25.69 -10.95 -8.28
C LEU A 6 26.07 -10.44 -6.85
N PRO A 7 27.21 -9.77 -6.57
CA PRO A 7 27.62 -9.39 -5.21
C PRO A 7 26.62 -8.53 -4.42
N LEU A 8 25.80 -7.72 -5.09
CA LEU A 8 24.92 -6.74 -4.41
C LEU A 8 23.65 -7.37 -3.81
N ILE A 9 23.19 -8.50 -4.37
CA ILE A 9 22.04 -9.28 -3.83
C ILE A 9 22.37 -9.81 -2.42
N PHE A 10 23.66 -10.01 -2.10
CA PHE A 10 24.08 -10.70 -0.89
C PHE A 10 24.16 -9.81 0.34
N TYR A 11 24.33 -8.49 0.22
CA TYR A 11 24.41 -7.59 1.39
C TYR A 11 23.08 -7.42 2.13
N LEU A 12 21.99 -7.96 1.58
CA LEU A 12 20.62 -7.56 1.88
C LEU A 12 19.83 -8.46 2.78
N LEU A 13 20.16 -9.74 2.76
CA LEU A 13 19.49 -10.77 3.54
C LEU A 13 19.81 -10.68 5.03
N SER A 14 20.54 -9.64 5.45
CA SER A 14 20.94 -9.43 6.84
C SER A 14 20.86 -7.96 7.29
N SER A 15 20.61 -6.97 6.43
CA SER A 15 20.58 -5.54 6.83
C SER A 15 19.21 -5.01 7.30
N LEU A 16 18.24 -5.89 7.59
CA LEU A 16 16.87 -5.48 7.94
C LEU A 16 16.47 -5.66 9.42
N ALA A 17 17.46 -5.86 10.29
CA ALA A 17 17.25 -5.76 11.73
C ALA A 17 17.83 -4.44 12.26
N TYR A 18 16.99 -3.41 12.38
CA TYR A 18 17.25 -2.34 13.34
C TYR A 18 16.40 -2.65 14.59
N PRO A 19 17.01 -2.83 15.77
CA PRO A 19 16.25 -2.71 17.01
C PRO A 19 15.73 -1.27 17.08
N GLN A 20 14.41 -1.10 17.15
CA GLN A 20 13.83 0.18 17.53
C GLN A 20 14.27 0.48 18.98
N PRO A 21 14.71 1.71 19.30
CA PRO A 21 14.87 2.10 20.69
C PRO A 21 13.52 2.01 21.41
N PRO A 22 13.50 1.68 22.72
CA PRO A 22 12.26 1.59 23.47
C PRO A 22 11.49 2.92 23.40
N PRO A 23 10.15 2.89 23.39
CA PRO A 23 9.34 4.11 23.34
C PRO A 23 9.65 5.01 24.55
N PRO A 24 9.69 6.34 24.39
CA PRO A 24 9.83 7.26 25.52
C PRO A 24 8.68 7.08 26.51
N ALA A 25 8.99 7.23 27.80
CA ALA A 25 8.05 7.09 28.90
C ALA A 25 6.81 7.97 28.70
N ALA A 26 5.63 7.37 28.85
CA ALA A 26 4.35 8.05 28.71
C ALA A 26 4.18 9.14 29.77
N GLY A 27 3.87 10.37 29.33
CA GLY A 27 3.33 11.43 30.18
C GLY A 27 1.93 11.06 30.70
N PRO A 28 1.49 11.62 31.84
CA PRO A 28 0.33 11.13 32.55
C PRO A 28 -0.97 11.64 31.91
N GLY A 29 -1.83 10.70 31.50
CA GLY A 29 -3.24 11.01 31.21
C GLY A 29 -3.87 10.13 30.14
N ALA A 30 -4.28 8.90 30.48
CA ALA A 30 -5.28 8.18 29.69
C ALA A 30 -5.90 7.03 30.50
N GLY A 31 -7.18 6.76 30.21
CA GLY A 31 -8.00 5.73 30.83
C GLY A 31 -7.45 4.30 30.72
N GLN A 32 -8.15 3.38 31.41
CA GLN A 32 -7.76 1.99 31.66
C GLN A 32 -6.91 1.36 30.55
N VAL A 33 -5.60 1.37 30.78
CA VAL A 33 -4.61 0.65 29.99
C VAL A 33 -4.90 -0.84 30.21
N LYS A 34 -5.30 -1.56 29.16
CA LYS A 34 -5.26 -3.02 29.17
C LYS A 34 -3.82 -3.41 29.52
N LYS A 35 -3.60 -3.94 30.72
CA LYS A 35 -2.29 -4.43 31.13
C LYS A 35 -1.84 -5.44 30.09
N PHE A 36 -0.64 -5.22 29.55
CA PHE A 36 0.00 -6.17 28.65
C PHE A 36 0.05 -7.53 29.35
N ALA A 37 -0.64 -8.52 28.78
CA ALA A 37 -0.82 -9.84 29.38
C ALA A 37 0.41 -10.76 29.22
N GLY A 38 1.51 -10.24 28.68
CA GLY A 38 2.66 -11.02 28.25
C GLY A 38 2.60 -11.37 26.76
N TRP A 39 3.74 -11.80 26.22
CA TRP A 39 3.80 -12.35 24.87
C TRP A 39 3.26 -13.79 24.86
N PRO A 40 2.61 -14.24 23.77
CA PRO A 40 2.21 -15.63 23.64
C PRO A 40 3.43 -16.55 23.61
N SER A 41 3.24 -17.80 24.01
CA SER A 41 4.29 -18.82 23.92
C SER A 41 4.32 -19.46 22.53
N MET A 42 5.52 -19.68 22.00
CA MET A 42 5.72 -20.46 20.77
C MET A 42 5.23 -21.91 20.92
N ALA A 43 5.20 -22.45 22.14
CA ALA A 43 4.78 -23.82 22.43
C ALA A 43 3.25 -24.00 22.38
N THR A 44 2.49 -22.92 22.47
CA THR A 44 1.02 -22.94 22.54
C THR A 44 0.36 -22.30 21.32
N LEU A 45 1.07 -22.23 20.18
CA LEU A 45 0.52 -21.69 18.95
C LEU A 45 -0.73 -22.50 18.53
N PRO A 46 -1.90 -21.84 18.39
CA PRO A 46 -3.12 -22.55 18.04
C PRO A 46 -3.02 -23.08 16.60
N ALA A 47 -3.14 -24.40 16.42
CA ALA A 47 -3.05 -25.07 15.12
C ALA A 47 -4.06 -24.56 14.08
N ALA A 48 -5.16 -23.95 14.54
CA ALA A 48 -6.22 -23.39 13.69
C ALA A 48 -5.92 -21.96 13.17
N GLU A 49 -4.97 -21.24 13.77
CA GLU A 49 -4.58 -19.93 13.26
C GLU A 49 -3.53 -20.09 12.15
N GLN A 50 -3.84 -19.53 10.99
CA GLN A 50 -2.91 -19.44 9.87
C GLN A 50 -2.80 -18.00 9.43
N PHE A 51 -1.58 -17.48 9.50
CA PHE A 51 -1.20 -16.26 8.82
C PHE A 51 -1.08 -16.53 7.32
N ALA A 52 -1.68 -15.67 6.51
CA ALA A 52 -1.59 -15.74 5.06
C ALA A 52 -1.17 -14.39 4.51
N SER A 53 -0.18 -14.39 3.63
CA SER A 53 0.18 -13.23 2.84
C SER A 53 -0.14 -13.47 1.38
N ILE A 54 -1.09 -12.70 0.84
CA ILE A 54 -1.40 -12.70 -0.59
C ILE A 54 -0.23 -12.12 -1.40
N GLU A 55 0.46 -11.12 -0.86
CA GLU A 55 1.64 -10.54 -1.51
C GLU A 55 2.81 -11.52 -1.52
N GLY A 56 3.10 -12.10 -0.35
CA GLY A 56 4.13 -13.11 -0.18
C GLY A 56 3.77 -14.45 -0.79
N ARG A 57 2.50 -14.68 -1.17
CA ARG A 57 2.01 -15.95 -1.73
C ARG A 57 2.31 -17.14 -0.82
N PHE A 58 2.06 -16.99 0.48
CA PHE A 58 2.26 -18.08 1.43
C PHE A 58 1.22 -18.09 2.55
N ARG A 59 1.05 -19.26 3.16
CA ARG A 59 0.37 -19.45 4.45
C ARG A 59 1.30 -20.19 5.40
N ILE A 60 1.19 -19.91 6.70
CA ILE A 60 1.96 -20.57 7.76
C ILE A 60 1.16 -20.53 9.06
N ALA A 61 1.29 -21.55 9.92
CA ALA A 61 0.61 -21.67 11.21
C ALA A 61 1.18 -20.72 12.29
N PHE A 62 1.33 -19.45 11.94
CA PHE A 62 1.56 -18.35 12.88
C PHE A 62 0.26 -17.60 13.17
N PRO A 63 0.19 -16.88 14.30
CA PRO A 63 -0.94 -16.02 14.61
C PRO A 63 -1.15 -14.99 13.51
N LYS A 64 -2.43 -14.66 13.26
CA LYS A 64 -2.77 -13.62 12.27
C LYS A 64 -2.23 -12.24 12.66
N GLY A 65 -2.17 -11.97 13.96
CA GLY A 65 -1.59 -10.74 14.50
C GLY A 65 -0.07 -10.76 14.41
N ILE A 66 0.50 -9.70 13.84
CA ILE A 66 1.95 -9.48 13.75
C ILE A 66 2.38 -8.34 14.70
N ASN A 67 3.64 -8.36 15.12
CA ASN A 67 4.24 -7.34 15.98
C ASN A 67 5.10 -6.33 15.21
N GLY A 68 5.57 -6.72 14.02
CA GLY A 68 6.31 -5.84 13.13
C GLY A 68 6.00 -6.11 11.66
N PHE A 69 6.05 -5.04 10.86
CA PHE A 69 5.90 -5.08 9.41
C PHE A 69 6.88 -4.10 8.77
N ALA A 70 7.56 -4.53 7.70
CA ALA A 70 8.33 -3.63 6.85
C ALA A 70 8.10 -3.97 5.38
N ALA A 71 7.68 -2.97 4.59
CA ALA A 71 7.79 -3.04 3.14
C ALA A 71 9.25 -2.75 2.75
N LEU A 72 9.79 -3.55 1.83
CA LEU A 72 11.18 -3.52 1.40
C LEU A 72 11.25 -3.00 -0.03
N SER A 73 11.82 -1.82 -0.23
CA SER A 73 11.96 -1.13 -1.52
C SER A 73 13.36 -1.23 -2.11
N PRO A 74 13.56 -0.95 -3.42
CA PRO A 74 14.88 -0.95 -4.05
C PRO A 74 15.91 -0.06 -3.33
N LYS A 75 15.45 1.06 -2.76
CA LYS A 75 16.30 1.96 -1.98
C LYS A 75 16.72 1.35 -0.65
N GLN A 76 15.79 0.75 0.10
CA GLN A 76 16.10 0.05 1.35
C GLN A 76 16.96 -1.17 1.08
N THR A 77 16.67 -1.87 -0.02
CA THR A 77 17.39 -3.04 -0.43
C THR A 77 18.63 -2.71 -1.26
N ARG A 78 18.98 -1.44 -1.49
CA ARG A 78 20.13 -1.03 -2.33
C ARG A 78 20.33 -1.90 -3.59
N SER A 79 19.24 -2.38 -4.19
CA SER A 79 19.20 -3.36 -5.29
C SER A 79 17.85 -3.26 -5.99
N SER A 80 17.59 -4.03 -7.05
CA SER A 80 16.25 -4.09 -7.65
C SER A 80 15.26 -4.97 -6.86
N ALA A 81 15.65 -5.47 -5.69
CA ALA A 81 14.80 -6.37 -4.91
C ALA A 81 13.70 -5.62 -4.16
N THR A 82 12.52 -6.23 -4.12
CA THR A 82 11.37 -5.73 -3.34
C THR A 82 10.74 -6.84 -2.54
N GLY A 83 10.03 -6.53 -1.46
CA GLY A 83 9.29 -7.54 -0.73
C GLY A 83 8.74 -7.03 0.58
N GLU A 84 8.48 -7.95 1.50
CA GLU A 84 7.92 -7.63 2.81
C GLU A 84 8.52 -8.50 3.89
N GLN A 85 8.59 -7.93 5.09
CA GLN A 85 9.00 -8.59 6.31
C GLN A 85 7.87 -8.53 7.33
N TYR A 86 7.64 -9.66 7.99
CA TYR A 86 6.66 -9.87 9.04
C TYR A 86 7.40 -10.36 10.29
N THR A 87 7.10 -9.77 11.44
CA THR A 87 7.74 -10.12 12.71
C THR A 87 6.69 -10.50 13.76
N TRP A 88 6.93 -11.61 14.46
CA TRP A 88 6.18 -12.07 15.61
C TRP A 88 7.10 -12.16 16.82
N THR A 89 6.63 -11.63 17.94
CA THR A 89 7.33 -11.67 19.23
C THR A 89 6.60 -12.62 20.17
N PHE A 90 7.36 -13.53 20.76
CA PHE A 90 6.90 -14.55 21.70
C PHE A 90 7.66 -14.43 23.02
N ALA A 91 7.20 -15.13 24.05
CA ALA A 91 7.88 -15.15 25.34
C ALA A 91 9.30 -15.74 25.23
N GLU A 92 9.48 -16.71 24.35
CA GLU A 92 10.73 -17.46 24.16
C GLU A 92 11.70 -16.80 23.16
N GLY A 93 11.23 -15.83 22.37
CA GLY A 93 12.02 -15.26 21.30
C GLY A 93 11.23 -14.50 20.23
N GLU A 94 11.84 -14.32 19.06
CA GLU A 94 11.27 -13.60 17.93
C GLU A 94 11.37 -14.45 16.66
N VAL A 95 10.33 -14.40 15.82
CA VAL A 95 10.35 -14.96 14.48
C VAL A 95 10.15 -13.83 13.48
N THR A 96 10.99 -13.80 12.46
CA THR A 96 10.84 -12.93 11.30
C THR A 96 10.72 -13.78 10.04
N LEU A 97 9.68 -13.53 9.25
CA LEU A 97 9.51 -14.12 7.93
C LEU A 97 9.53 -13.00 6.90
N PHE A 98 10.35 -13.13 5.88
CA PHE A 98 10.32 -12.21 4.76
C PHE A 98 10.39 -12.95 3.43
N PHE A 99 9.93 -12.27 2.39
CA PHE A 99 10.21 -12.64 1.02
C PHE A 99 10.85 -11.46 0.29
N LEU A 100 11.64 -11.78 -0.73
CA LEU A 100 12.23 -10.81 -1.65
C LEU A 100 12.08 -11.28 -3.09
N ASP A 101 11.43 -10.46 -3.90
CA ASP A 101 11.37 -10.58 -5.35
C ASP A 101 12.60 -9.97 -6.00
N PHE A 102 13.22 -10.72 -6.91
CA PHE A 102 14.35 -10.26 -7.71
C PHE A 102 13.99 -10.30 -9.20
N PRO A 103 13.12 -9.40 -9.69
CA PRO A 103 12.57 -9.48 -11.05
C PRO A 103 13.65 -9.46 -12.13
N ASP A 104 14.72 -8.68 -11.93
CA ASP A 104 15.83 -8.54 -12.87
C ASP A 104 16.96 -9.57 -12.69
N SER A 105 16.82 -10.51 -11.75
CA SER A 105 17.85 -11.51 -11.51
C SER A 105 17.81 -12.66 -12.51
N THR A 106 18.91 -13.42 -12.54
CA THR A 106 19.03 -14.71 -13.21
C THR A 106 18.66 -15.88 -12.31
N LEU A 107 18.04 -15.63 -11.14
CA LEU A 107 17.62 -16.71 -10.24
C LEU A 107 16.56 -17.56 -10.94
N THR A 108 16.72 -18.87 -10.79
CA THR A 108 15.81 -19.87 -11.37
C THR A 108 15.09 -20.71 -10.32
N GLY A 109 15.54 -20.63 -9.06
CA GLY A 109 15.10 -21.54 -7.99
C GLY A 109 15.83 -22.88 -8.00
N SER A 110 16.90 -23.01 -8.79
CA SER A 110 17.70 -24.23 -8.85
C SER A 110 18.41 -24.55 -7.53
N ALA A 111 18.75 -25.81 -7.31
CA ALA A 111 19.56 -26.23 -6.16
C ALA A 111 20.92 -25.49 -6.11
N SER A 112 21.51 -25.15 -7.27
CA SER A 112 22.71 -24.32 -7.35
C SER A 112 22.49 -22.88 -6.90
N ASP A 113 21.34 -22.28 -7.22
CA ASP A 113 20.99 -20.96 -6.71
C ASP A 113 20.84 -21.00 -5.19
N LEU A 114 20.14 -22.03 -4.68
CA LEU A 114 19.97 -22.24 -3.24
C LEU A 114 21.30 -22.42 -2.53
N ALA A 115 22.19 -23.30 -3.00
CA ALA A 115 23.49 -23.56 -2.40
C ALA A 115 24.32 -22.28 -2.27
N ARG A 116 24.33 -21.44 -3.31
CA ARG A 116 25.05 -20.15 -3.30
C ARG A 116 24.49 -19.16 -2.28
N ILE A 117 23.17 -19.06 -2.13
CA ILE A 117 22.56 -18.17 -1.12
C ILE A 117 22.74 -18.72 0.29
N THR A 118 22.67 -20.04 0.44
CA THR A 118 22.87 -20.80 1.69
C THR A 118 24.29 -20.57 2.23
N GLU A 119 25.32 -20.79 1.42
CA GLU A 119 26.73 -20.58 1.80
C GLU A 119 26.99 -19.16 2.30
N ASN A 120 26.49 -18.15 1.57
CA ASN A 120 26.66 -16.75 1.94
C ASN A 120 25.88 -16.37 3.19
N SER A 121 24.71 -16.96 3.41
CA SER A 121 23.91 -16.73 4.63
C SER A 121 24.65 -17.26 5.87
N GLY A 122 25.26 -18.44 5.78
CA GLY A 122 26.07 -19.01 6.87
C GLY A 122 27.28 -18.15 7.21
N LYS A 123 28.05 -17.72 6.19
CA LYS A 123 29.22 -16.83 6.36
C LYS A 123 28.85 -15.54 7.09
N GLN A 124 27.75 -14.89 6.71
CA GLN A 124 27.34 -13.62 7.33
C GLN A 124 26.95 -13.74 8.80
N ILE A 125 26.34 -14.85 9.21
CA ILE A 125 26.01 -15.05 10.63
C ILE A 125 27.29 -15.17 11.45
N ILE A 126 28.27 -15.93 10.97
CA ILE A 126 29.57 -16.09 11.63
C ILE A 126 30.34 -14.76 11.67
N GLU A 127 30.34 -13.98 10.58
CA GLU A 127 30.99 -12.66 10.53
C GLU A 127 30.39 -11.68 11.55
N ARG A 128 29.07 -11.69 11.72
CA ARG A 128 28.35 -10.76 12.63
C ARG A 128 28.32 -11.24 14.07
N THR A 129 28.45 -12.54 14.28
CA THR A 129 28.47 -13.16 15.60
C THR A 129 29.60 -14.18 15.61
N PRO A 130 30.87 -13.72 15.80
CA PRO A 130 32.04 -14.60 15.72
C PRO A 130 32.03 -15.78 16.70
N SER A 131 31.25 -15.67 17.78
CA SER A 131 31.05 -16.75 18.76
C SER A 131 30.00 -17.79 18.34
N ALA A 132 29.26 -17.55 17.25
CA ALA A 132 28.23 -18.45 16.80
C ALA A 132 28.81 -19.76 16.27
N LYS A 133 28.18 -20.89 16.61
CA LYS A 133 28.56 -22.22 16.13
C LYS A 133 27.41 -22.83 15.36
N ILE A 134 27.69 -23.37 14.18
CA ILE A 134 26.72 -24.16 13.43
C ILE A 134 26.53 -25.49 14.18
N LEU A 135 25.32 -25.74 14.65
CA LEU A 135 24.92 -27.02 15.25
C LEU A 135 24.37 -27.98 14.20
N SER A 136 23.69 -27.45 13.19
CA SER A 136 23.10 -28.24 12.12
C SER A 136 22.97 -27.44 10.83
N GLU A 137 23.22 -28.10 9.72
CA GLU A 137 22.93 -27.62 8.36
C GLU A 137 22.36 -28.81 7.60
N ASN A 138 21.14 -28.68 7.09
CA ASN A 138 20.56 -29.72 6.24
C ASN A 138 19.73 -29.13 5.12
N GLN A 139 19.51 -29.97 4.12
CA GLN A 139 18.58 -29.70 3.04
C GLN A 139 17.27 -30.45 3.28
N THR A 140 16.18 -29.82 2.85
CA THR A 140 14.83 -30.36 2.90
C THR A 140 14.05 -29.85 1.69
N THR A 141 12.75 -30.10 1.67
CA THR A 141 11.84 -29.53 0.67
C THR A 141 10.68 -28.81 1.36
N VAL A 142 10.32 -27.64 0.86
CA VAL A 142 9.10 -26.90 1.24
C VAL A 142 8.19 -26.91 0.02
N ASN A 143 7.04 -27.59 0.11
CA ASN A 143 6.11 -27.79 -1.02
C ASN A 143 6.79 -28.34 -2.29
N GLY A 144 7.78 -29.22 -2.14
CA GLY A 144 8.55 -29.79 -3.25
C GLY A 144 9.68 -28.89 -3.78
N VAL A 145 9.84 -27.67 -3.25
CA VAL A 145 10.94 -26.76 -3.58
C VAL A 145 12.14 -27.05 -2.66
N PRO A 146 13.36 -27.19 -3.19
CA PRO A 146 14.55 -27.34 -2.36
C PRO A 146 14.68 -26.20 -1.35
N ALA A 147 14.97 -26.56 -0.10
CA ALA A 147 15.13 -25.63 1.00
C ALA A 147 16.36 -26.02 1.84
N SER A 148 17.02 -25.01 2.40
CA SER A 148 18.10 -25.19 3.37
C SER A 148 17.61 -24.77 4.74
N TYR A 149 18.03 -25.48 5.78
CA TYR A 149 17.85 -25.06 7.15
C TYR A 149 19.16 -25.09 7.92
N PHE A 150 19.32 -24.12 8.83
CA PHE A 150 20.47 -24.00 9.72
C PHE A 150 20.02 -23.84 11.15
N ILE A 151 20.82 -24.38 12.07
CA ILE A 151 20.72 -24.10 13.50
C ILE A 151 22.07 -23.59 13.98
N PHE A 152 22.07 -22.41 14.58
CA PHE A 152 23.22 -21.81 15.21
C PHE A 152 23.03 -21.79 16.72
N ASP A 153 24.07 -22.15 17.45
CA ASP A 153 24.27 -21.78 18.85
C ASP A 153 24.91 -20.39 18.88
N LEU A 154 24.24 -19.43 19.51
CA LEU A 154 24.71 -18.05 19.68
C LEU A 154 25.33 -17.82 21.08
N GLY A 155 25.57 -18.89 21.85
CA GLY A 155 26.07 -18.83 23.22
C GLY A 155 25.03 -18.27 24.18
N THR A 156 25.41 -17.25 24.95
CA THR A 156 24.49 -16.62 25.93
C THR A 156 23.28 -15.94 25.29
N ASN A 157 23.32 -15.70 23.97
CA ASN A 157 22.23 -15.09 23.21
C ASN A 157 21.19 -16.10 22.72
N GLY A 158 21.33 -17.39 23.07
CA GLY A 158 20.40 -18.45 22.73
C GLY A 158 20.74 -19.11 21.40
N PHE A 159 19.72 -19.47 20.63
CA PHE A 159 19.83 -20.19 19.36
C PHE A 159 19.19 -19.40 18.24
N LYS A 160 19.62 -19.69 17.01
CA LYS A 160 19.00 -19.17 15.80
C LYS A 160 18.70 -20.30 14.80
N ILE A 161 17.45 -20.37 14.34
CA ILE A 161 17.07 -21.19 13.19
C ILE A 161 16.92 -20.26 11.98
N ILE A 162 17.41 -20.71 10.83
CA ILE A 162 17.13 -20.10 9.53
C ILE A 162 16.57 -21.17 8.62
N GLN A 163 15.40 -20.93 8.02
CA GLN A 163 14.89 -21.70 6.88
C GLN A 163 14.89 -20.79 5.65
N LEU A 164 15.46 -21.26 4.55
CA LEU A 164 15.64 -20.49 3.32
C LEU A 164 15.31 -21.36 2.11
N PHE A 165 14.53 -20.83 1.17
CA PHE A 165 14.31 -21.46 -0.13
C PHE A 165 14.02 -20.42 -1.21
N ILE A 166 14.04 -20.85 -2.47
CA ILE A 166 13.85 -19.99 -3.63
C ILE A 166 12.77 -20.61 -4.52
N ASP A 167 11.66 -19.90 -4.71
CA ASP A 167 10.68 -20.22 -5.74
C ASP A 167 10.89 -19.26 -6.92
N ARG A 168 11.47 -19.78 -8.01
CA ARG A 168 11.84 -19.01 -9.22
C ARG A 168 12.76 -17.83 -8.90
N LYS A 169 12.21 -16.61 -8.91
CA LYS A 169 12.92 -15.34 -8.66
C LYS A 169 12.62 -14.75 -7.28
N ARG A 170 11.92 -15.49 -6.43
CA ARG A 170 11.55 -15.06 -5.09
C ARG A 170 12.29 -15.87 -4.05
N VAL A 171 12.97 -15.17 -3.15
CA VAL A 171 13.62 -15.77 -1.98
C VAL A 171 12.64 -15.68 -0.81
N TYR A 172 12.46 -16.79 -0.10
CA TYR A 172 11.74 -16.86 1.17
C TYR A 172 12.73 -17.17 2.28
N ARG A 173 12.64 -16.44 3.39
CA ARG A 173 13.47 -16.70 4.55
C ARG A 173 12.68 -16.52 5.84
N ILE A 174 12.84 -17.51 6.72
CA ILE A 174 12.31 -17.49 8.08
C ILE A 174 13.49 -17.54 9.03
N ASP A 175 13.63 -16.51 9.85
CA ASP A 175 14.61 -16.41 10.93
C ASP A 175 13.89 -16.51 12.26
N ALA A 176 14.32 -17.40 13.14
CA ALA A 176 13.87 -17.43 14.53
C ALA A 176 15.05 -17.33 15.48
N ILE A 177 14.96 -16.44 16.47
CA ILE A 177 15.91 -16.35 17.59
C ILE A 177 15.14 -16.73 18.85
N PHE A 178 15.67 -17.68 19.64
CA PHE A 178 14.98 -18.24 20.80
C PHE A 178 15.98 -18.73 21.85
N LYS A 179 15.52 -18.94 23.08
CA LYS A 179 16.42 -19.16 24.24
C LYS A 179 16.75 -20.62 24.55
N ASP A 180 15.87 -21.56 24.22
CA ASP A 180 15.98 -22.96 24.68
C ASP A 180 15.77 -23.99 23.57
N ARG A 181 16.35 -25.19 23.73
CA ARG A 181 16.27 -26.27 22.74
C ARG A 181 14.90 -26.94 22.64
N ALA A 182 14.01 -26.80 23.63
CA ALA A 182 12.67 -27.40 23.53
C ALA A 182 11.80 -26.61 22.53
N THR A 183 11.98 -25.28 22.48
CA THR A 183 11.35 -24.39 21.52
C THR A 183 11.68 -24.73 20.06
N GLU A 184 12.89 -25.25 19.78
CA GLU A 184 13.32 -25.66 18.43
C GLU A 184 12.34 -26.62 17.77
N LYS A 185 11.90 -27.67 18.48
CA LYS A 185 11.00 -28.69 17.90
C LYS A 185 9.65 -28.10 17.51
N HIS A 186 9.12 -27.19 18.32
CA HIS A 186 7.87 -26.50 18.03
C HIS A 186 8.00 -25.58 16.83
N LEU A 187 9.07 -24.77 16.77
CA LEU A 187 9.37 -23.91 15.63
C LEU A 187 9.51 -24.71 14.33
N MET A 188 10.23 -25.84 14.37
CA MET A 188 10.37 -26.69 13.20
C MET A 188 9.03 -27.28 12.73
N SER A 189 8.16 -27.68 13.66
CA SER A 189 6.81 -28.14 13.33
C SER A 189 5.99 -27.02 12.69
N THR A 190 6.08 -25.78 13.18
CA THR A 190 5.38 -24.63 12.61
C THR A 190 5.92 -24.28 11.23
N PHE A 191 7.24 -24.28 11.04
CA PHE A 191 7.87 -24.00 9.75
C PHE A 191 7.47 -25.03 8.68
N ALA A 192 7.26 -26.30 9.07
CA ALA A 192 6.77 -27.34 8.18
C ALA A 192 5.33 -27.11 7.68
N THR A 193 4.55 -26.22 8.31
CA THR A 193 3.21 -25.84 7.83
C THR A 193 3.23 -24.79 6.72
N PHE A 194 4.41 -24.26 6.38
CA PHE A 194 4.54 -23.31 5.29
C PHE A 194 3.96 -23.91 4.01
N SER A 195 3.10 -23.15 3.34
CA SER A 195 2.54 -23.52 2.04
C SER A 195 2.54 -22.35 1.09
N LEU A 196 2.97 -22.59 -0.15
CA LEU A 196 2.85 -21.62 -1.23
C LEU A 196 1.38 -21.48 -1.66
N ILE A 197 0.97 -20.25 -1.93
CA ILE A 197 -0.33 -19.92 -2.51
C ILE A 197 -0.15 -19.79 -4.03
N THR A 198 -1.00 -20.48 -4.79
CA THR A 198 -1.00 -20.42 -6.26
C THR A 198 -1.49 -19.06 -6.78
N GLN A 199 -1.18 -18.74 -8.04
CA GLN A 199 -1.69 -17.50 -8.65
C GLN A 199 -3.22 -17.54 -8.75
N GLU A 200 -3.78 -18.71 -9.04
CA GLU A 200 -5.21 -18.95 -9.14
C GLU A 200 -5.92 -18.68 -7.81
N GLU A 201 -5.34 -19.11 -6.68
CA GLU A 201 -5.86 -18.79 -5.35
C GLU A 201 -5.75 -17.29 -5.02
N VAL A 202 -4.64 -16.64 -5.40
CA VAL A 202 -4.50 -15.18 -5.25
C VAL A 202 -5.59 -14.45 -6.03
N ASP A 203 -5.80 -14.80 -7.29
CA ASP A 203 -6.78 -14.17 -8.17
C ASP A 203 -8.21 -14.43 -7.69
N ALA A 204 -8.49 -15.65 -7.20
CA ALA A 204 -9.77 -16.01 -6.62
C ALA A 204 -10.06 -15.19 -5.35
N GLU A 205 -9.08 -15.02 -4.47
CA GLU A 205 -9.24 -14.25 -3.24
C GLU A 205 -9.41 -12.74 -3.53
N LEU A 206 -8.62 -12.18 -4.45
CA LEU A 206 -8.78 -10.79 -4.87
C LEU A 206 -10.14 -10.54 -5.52
N ARG A 207 -10.61 -11.47 -6.37
CA ARG A 207 -11.95 -11.40 -6.97
C ARG A 207 -13.03 -11.49 -5.90
N ARG A 208 -12.93 -12.42 -4.95
CA ARG A 208 -13.88 -12.56 -3.84
C ARG A 208 -13.99 -11.27 -3.03
N ARG A 209 -12.84 -10.66 -2.67
CA ARG A 209 -12.77 -9.36 -1.97
C ARG A 209 -13.42 -8.24 -2.78
N TYR A 210 -13.10 -8.15 -4.07
CA TYR A 210 -13.68 -7.16 -4.97
C TYR A 210 -15.20 -7.28 -5.06
N GLU A 211 -15.74 -8.48 -5.29
CA GLU A 211 -17.19 -8.70 -5.35
C GLU A 211 -17.89 -8.36 -4.02
N ALA A 212 -17.26 -8.67 -2.87
CA ALA A 212 -17.80 -8.31 -1.56
C ALA A 212 -17.88 -6.79 -1.32
N MET A 213 -16.99 -6.02 -1.95
CA MET A 213 -16.97 -4.56 -1.89
C MET A 213 -18.00 -3.89 -2.80
N LYS A 214 -18.59 -4.57 -3.78
CA LYS A 214 -19.58 -3.92 -4.66
C LYS A 214 -20.86 -3.56 -3.90
N PRO A 215 -21.19 -2.27 -3.74
CA PRO A 215 -22.51 -1.89 -3.28
C PRO A 215 -23.54 -2.13 -4.40
N PRO A 216 -24.84 -2.28 -4.08
CA PRO A 216 -25.88 -2.30 -5.09
C PRO A 216 -25.86 -1.02 -5.94
N PRO A 217 -26.14 -1.10 -7.26
CA PRO A 217 -26.17 0.08 -8.12
C PRO A 217 -27.23 1.07 -7.64
N LEU A 218 -26.97 2.37 -7.86
CA LEU A 218 -27.91 3.44 -7.55
C LEU A 218 -28.68 3.88 -8.80
N PRO A 219 -29.91 4.40 -8.67
CA PRO A 219 -30.69 4.89 -9.81
C PRO A 219 -29.94 5.98 -10.58
N GLN A 220 -30.00 5.93 -11.91
CA GLN A 220 -29.45 6.98 -12.77
C GLN A 220 -30.48 8.02 -13.20
N SER A 221 -31.75 7.84 -12.81
CA SER A 221 -32.87 8.70 -13.21
C SER A 221 -33.89 8.82 -12.06
N PRO A 222 -34.55 9.99 -11.89
CA PRO A 222 -34.29 11.24 -12.62
C PRO A 222 -32.94 11.85 -12.23
N ALA A 223 -32.16 12.22 -13.25
CA ALA A 223 -30.87 12.87 -13.04
C ALA A 223 -31.09 14.33 -12.60
N VAL A 224 -30.21 14.81 -11.73
CA VAL A 224 -30.20 16.22 -11.32
C VAL A 224 -29.42 17.02 -12.35
N THR A 225 -30.07 18.02 -12.94
CA THR A 225 -29.41 18.95 -13.86
C THR A 225 -28.32 19.71 -13.12
N ARG A 226 -27.08 19.61 -13.63
CA ARG A 226 -25.91 20.39 -13.21
C ARG A 226 -25.39 21.16 -14.41
N LEU A 227 -24.63 22.23 -14.14
CA LEU A 227 -24.02 23.04 -15.20
C LEU A 227 -22.99 22.23 -16.00
N THR A 228 -22.31 21.30 -15.34
CA THR A 228 -21.34 20.37 -15.92
C THR A 228 -21.63 18.94 -15.46
N THR A 229 -21.17 17.99 -16.26
CA THR A 229 -21.18 16.55 -15.97
C THR A 229 -19.97 16.15 -15.14
N ASP A 230 -19.98 14.96 -14.55
CA ASP A 230 -18.81 14.45 -13.81
C ASP A 230 -17.59 14.32 -14.72
N ALA A 231 -17.77 13.90 -15.99
CA ALA A 231 -16.69 13.83 -16.97
C ALA A 231 -16.10 15.21 -17.29
N GLN A 232 -16.94 16.25 -17.43
CA GLN A 232 -16.48 17.62 -17.70
C GLN A 232 -15.75 18.23 -16.49
N ASP A 233 -16.22 17.98 -15.27
CA ASP A 233 -15.52 18.42 -14.05
C ASP A 233 -14.11 17.81 -13.95
N GLU A 234 -13.93 16.58 -14.43
CA GLU A 234 -12.64 15.89 -14.54
C GLU A 234 -11.87 16.22 -15.85
N ARG A 235 -12.34 17.19 -16.62
CA ARG A 235 -11.76 17.65 -17.91
C ARG A 235 -11.62 16.55 -18.97
N LEU A 236 -12.49 15.55 -18.94
CA LEU A 236 -12.55 14.49 -19.95
C LEU A 236 -13.29 15.00 -21.20
N LYS A 237 -12.65 14.82 -22.36
CA LYS A 237 -13.18 15.21 -23.67
C LYS A 237 -13.90 14.03 -24.32
N GLY A 238 -14.99 14.31 -25.03
CA GLY A 238 -15.79 13.30 -25.73
C GLY A 238 -16.70 12.46 -24.82
N LYS A 239 -17.43 11.52 -25.41
CA LYS A 239 -18.34 10.62 -24.68
C LYS A 239 -17.55 9.46 -24.07
N VAL A 240 -16.92 9.70 -22.93
CA VAL A 240 -16.14 8.68 -22.21
C VAL A 240 -17.08 7.65 -21.59
N LYS A 241 -16.73 6.38 -21.73
CA LYS A 241 -17.41 5.23 -21.11
C LYS A 241 -16.62 4.67 -19.93
N LYS A 242 -15.29 4.59 -20.07
CA LYS A 242 -14.40 3.98 -19.08
C LYS A 242 -13.03 4.64 -19.09
N VAL A 243 -12.47 4.90 -17.91
CA VAL A 243 -11.07 5.28 -17.73
C VAL A 243 -10.42 4.26 -16.81
N ILE A 244 -9.37 3.60 -17.28
CA ILE A 244 -8.49 2.78 -16.44
C ILE A 244 -7.22 3.60 -16.23
N GLU A 245 -6.90 3.91 -14.97
CA GLU A 245 -5.65 4.55 -14.63
C GLU A 245 -4.68 3.54 -14.00
N GLU A 246 -3.44 3.58 -14.44
CA GLU A 246 -2.32 2.83 -13.88
C GLU A 246 -1.22 3.80 -13.43
N SER A 247 -0.49 3.46 -12.38
CA SER A 247 0.66 4.22 -11.89
C SER A 247 1.90 3.34 -11.86
N GLU A 248 3.05 3.95 -12.09
CA GLU A 248 4.36 3.31 -12.05
C GLU A 248 5.32 4.18 -11.23
N ASP A 249 5.84 3.65 -10.12
CA ASP A 249 6.89 4.32 -9.35
C ASP A 249 8.17 4.43 -10.18
N ARG A 250 8.72 5.65 -10.22
CA ARG A 250 10.01 5.94 -10.87
C ARG A 250 11.05 6.44 -9.87
N SER A 251 10.67 6.61 -8.61
CA SER A 251 11.56 7.06 -7.55
C SER A 251 12.44 5.94 -6.98
N GLY A 252 12.02 4.68 -7.12
CA GLY A 252 12.69 3.52 -6.51
C GLY A 252 12.50 3.44 -5.00
N THR A 253 11.56 4.23 -4.45
CA THR A 253 11.27 4.25 -3.01
C THR A 253 10.15 3.31 -2.62
N TRP A 254 9.36 2.83 -3.58
CA TRP A 254 8.23 1.96 -3.31
C TRP A 254 8.65 0.49 -3.30
N GLY A 255 8.03 -0.29 -2.41
CA GLY A 255 8.21 -1.74 -2.30
C GLY A 255 7.55 -2.55 -3.40
N VAL A 256 7.13 -1.91 -4.49
CA VAL A 256 6.44 -2.53 -5.62
C VAL A 256 6.97 -1.95 -6.91
N GLN A 257 7.14 -2.80 -7.91
CA GLN A 257 7.68 -2.43 -9.22
C GLN A 257 6.65 -2.60 -10.34
N GLY A 258 6.91 -1.89 -11.44
CA GLY A 258 6.09 -1.91 -12.65
C GLY A 258 4.78 -1.14 -12.52
N ARG A 259 3.99 -1.16 -13.60
CA ARG A 259 2.68 -0.53 -13.65
C ARG A 259 1.69 -1.28 -12.75
N LYS A 260 0.86 -0.52 -12.03
CA LYS A 260 -0.19 -1.01 -11.16
C LYS A 260 -1.45 -0.19 -11.39
N ILE A 261 -2.59 -0.86 -11.55
CA ILE A 261 -3.88 -0.17 -11.62
C ILE A 261 -4.04 0.66 -10.35
N SER A 262 -4.43 1.93 -10.48
CA SER A 262 -4.74 2.84 -9.38
C SER A 262 -6.23 3.14 -9.32
N SER A 263 -6.91 3.22 -10.46
CA SER A 263 -8.36 3.39 -10.50
C SER A 263 -9.02 2.84 -11.77
N ILE A 264 -10.31 2.53 -11.67
CA ILE A 264 -11.19 2.33 -12.82
C ILE A 264 -12.45 3.15 -12.61
N GLU A 265 -12.79 3.98 -13.59
CA GLU A 265 -13.97 4.85 -13.56
C GLU A 265 -14.89 4.52 -14.73
N TYR A 266 -16.20 4.47 -14.47
CA TYR A 266 -17.23 4.14 -15.45
C TYR A 266 -18.22 5.29 -15.55
N TYR A 267 -18.49 5.73 -16.77
CA TYR A 267 -19.37 6.85 -17.08
C TYR A 267 -20.53 6.39 -17.94
N ASP A 268 -21.71 6.98 -17.77
CA ASP A 268 -22.82 6.79 -18.71
C ASP A 268 -22.67 7.69 -19.96
N GLN A 269 -23.58 7.55 -20.93
CA GLN A 269 -23.55 8.34 -22.18
C GLN A 269 -23.74 9.84 -21.97
N SER A 270 -24.27 10.25 -20.81
CA SER A 270 -24.41 11.68 -20.45
C SER A 270 -23.12 12.25 -19.85
N GLY A 271 -22.15 11.41 -19.49
CA GLY A 271 -20.93 11.81 -18.79
C GLY A 271 -21.06 11.81 -17.27
N ALA A 272 -22.12 11.20 -16.71
CA ALA A 272 -22.24 11.00 -15.27
C ALA A 272 -21.41 9.80 -14.83
N LEU A 273 -20.65 9.96 -13.73
CA LEU A 273 -19.86 8.87 -13.14
C LEU A 273 -20.81 7.89 -12.46
N THR A 274 -20.76 6.62 -12.84
CA THR A 274 -21.64 5.56 -12.30
C THR A 274 -20.94 4.69 -11.27
N GLN A 275 -19.62 4.50 -11.43
CA GLN A 275 -18.81 3.69 -10.53
C GLN A 275 -17.33 4.14 -10.58
N ARG A 276 -16.67 4.05 -9.43
CA ARG A 276 -15.22 4.24 -9.25
C ARG A 276 -14.66 3.13 -8.38
N ASP A 277 -13.71 2.38 -8.93
CA ASP A 277 -12.94 1.36 -8.23
C ASP A 277 -11.55 1.93 -7.94
N LEU A 278 -11.12 1.88 -6.69
CA LEU A 278 -9.79 2.33 -6.26
C LEU A 278 -8.92 1.16 -5.87
N TYR A 279 -7.66 1.24 -6.26
CA TYR A 279 -6.64 0.23 -6.05
C TYR A 279 -5.47 0.83 -5.27
N ASP A 280 -4.88 0.02 -4.40
CA ASP A 280 -3.74 0.43 -3.58
C ASP A 280 -2.46 0.52 -4.41
N SER A 281 -1.35 0.90 -3.79
CA SER A 281 -0.05 0.99 -4.46
C SER A 281 0.41 -0.34 -5.08
N LYS A 282 -0.14 -1.47 -4.63
CA LYS A 282 0.18 -2.82 -5.11
C LYS A 282 -0.80 -3.30 -6.18
N GLY A 283 -1.75 -2.47 -6.59
CA GLY A 283 -2.76 -2.81 -7.58
C GLY A 283 -3.88 -3.72 -7.05
N LYS A 284 -4.12 -3.71 -5.73
CA LYS A 284 -5.23 -4.46 -5.12
C LYS A 284 -6.42 -3.54 -4.89
N PRO A 285 -7.66 -3.96 -5.24
CA PRO A 285 -8.82 -3.13 -5.00
C PRO A 285 -9.03 -2.95 -3.50
N PHE A 286 -9.26 -1.73 -3.04
CA PHE A 286 -9.55 -1.43 -1.63
C PHE A 286 -10.83 -0.64 -1.43
N GLN A 287 -11.42 -0.09 -2.50
CA GLN A 287 -12.70 0.61 -2.41
C GLN A 287 -13.47 0.52 -3.73
N VAL A 288 -14.77 0.25 -3.63
CA VAL A 288 -15.71 0.40 -4.75
C VAL A 288 -16.77 1.42 -4.35
N THR A 289 -16.89 2.47 -5.15
CA THR A 289 -17.91 3.52 -5.00
C THR A 289 -18.87 3.45 -6.17
N VAL A 290 -20.16 3.38 -5.88
CA VAL A 290 -21.22 3.52 -6.88
C VAL A 290 -21.96 4.83 -6.66
N TYR A 291 -22.51 5.34 -7.75
CA TYR A 291 -22.97 6.69 -7.86
C TYR A 291 -24.35 6.70 -8.52
N GLY A 292 -25.26 7.56 -8.07
CA GLY A 292 -26.54 7.78 -8.76
C GLY A 292 -27.26 9.03 -8.27
N TYR A 293 -28.59 9.00 -8.38
CA TYR A 293 -29.50 10.08 -8.02
C TYR A 293 -30.66 9.56 -7.20
N LEU A 294 -31.00 10.27 -6.12
CA LEU A 294 -32.16 10.00 -5.27
C LEU A 294 -32.74 11.33 -4.80
N ASP A 295 -34.06 11.47 -4.86
CA ASP A 295 -34.81 12.62 -4.33
C ASP A 295 -34.23 13.98 -4.77
N GLY A 296 -33.86 14.10 -6.04
CA GLY A 296 -33.29 15.34 -6.59
C GLY A 296 -31.86 15.64 -6.10
N LYS A 297 -31.12 14.63 -5.59
CA LYS A 297 -29.73 14.77 -5.16
C LYS A 297 -28.82 13.78 -5.87
N ARG A 298 -27.60 14.22 -6.15
CA ARG A 298 -26.48 13.33 -6.48
C ARG A 298 -26.06 12.57 -5.22
N VAL A 299 -25.96 11.25 -5.28
CA VAL A 299 -25.64 10.39 -4.13
C VAL A 299 -24.60 9.31 -4.47
N SER A 300 -23.95 8.77 -3.44
CA SER A 300 -23.05 7.62 -3.55
C SER A 300 -23.16 6.63 -2.40
N ASN A 301 -22.76 5.40 -2.69
CA ASN A 301 -22.48 4.35 -1.73
C ASN A 301 -21.09 3.80 -1.99
N TYR A 302 -20.39 3.40 -0.93
CA TYR A 302 -19.10 2.74 -1.06
C TYR A 302 -18.94 1.65 -0.01
N LYS A 303 -18.06 0.70 -0.31
CA LYS A 303 -17.47 -0.19 0.69
C LYS A 303 -15.96 -0.19 0.49
N THR A 304 -15.23 -0.39 1.58
CA THR A 304 -13.78 -0.55 1.58
C THR A 304 -13.40 -1.94 2.06
N ASP A 305 -12.27 -2.46 1.56
CA ASP A 305 -11.55 -3.56 2.18
C ASP A 305 -10.44 -2.93 3.04
N ASN A 306 -10.61 -3.00 4.35
CA ASN A 306 -9.62 -2.50 5.31
C ASN A 306 -8.57 -3.56 5.68
N GLU A 307 -8.70 -4.81 5.22
CA GLU A 307 -7.78 -5.90 5.61
C GLU A 307 -6.36 -5.77 5.04
N GLY A 308 -6.14 -4.88 4.07
CA GLY A 308 -4.83 -4.66 3.43
C GLY A 308 -4.16 -3.32 3.72
N ASN A 309 -4.83 -2.40 4.42
CA ASN A 309 -4.41 -1.01 4.48
C ASN A 309 -3.72 -0.69 5.82
N VAL A 310 -2.41 -0.91 5.89
CA VAL A 310 -1.58 -0.41 7.02
C VAL A 310 -1.43 1.12 6.96
N PHE A 311 -1.83 1.75 5.84
CA PHE A 311 -1.72 3.19 5.61
C PHE A 311 -2.99 4.00 5.89
N THR A 312 -4.10 3.38 6.34
CA THR A 312 -5.29 4.14 6.81
C THR A 312 -5.06 4.91 8.12
N ALA A 313 -3.85 4.90 8.68
CA ALA A 313 -3.48 5.63 9.89
C ALA A 313 -2.85 7.02 9.65
N LEU A 314 -3.08 7.68 8.51
CA LEU A 314 -2.71 9.10 8.32
C LEU A 314 -3.89 10.08 8.27
N GLY A 315 -5.11 9.59 8.48
CA GLY A 315 -6.16 10.39 9.10
C GLY A 315 -6.36 9.84 10.50
N ALA A 316 -5.97 10.60 11.54
CA ALA A 316 -6.43 10.28 12.88
C ALA A 316 -7.96 10.08 12.81
N PRO A 317 -8.54 9.08 13.49
CA PRO A 317 -9.98 9.12 13.73
C PRO A 317 -10.25 10.49 14.36
N SER A 318 -10.93 11.36 13.62
CA SER A 318 -11.52 12.54 14.21
C SER A 318 -12.33 12.00 15.38
N ALA A 319 -11.96 12.42 16.60
CA ALA A 319 -12.70 12.05 17.79
C ALA A 319 -14.17 12.30 17.46
N ALA A 320 -14.98 11.24 17.49
CA ALA A 320 -16.37 11.33 17.11
C ALA A 320 -16.98 12.45 17.95
N VAL A 321 -17.19 13.61 17.35
CA VAL A 321 -17.91 14.69 17.99
C VAL A 321 -19.26 14.06 18.28
N ALA A 322 -19.61 13.97 19.56
CA ALA A 322 -20.91 13.47 19.98
C ALA A 322 -21.97 14.44 19.48
N VAL A 323 -22.38 14.26 18.23
CA VAL A 323 -23.48 15.00 17.61
C VAL A 323 -24.76 14.24 17.94
N ALA A 324 -25.80 14.97 18.34
CA ALA A 324 -27.12 14.41 18.58
C ALA A 324 -27.54 13.49 17.41
N PRO A 325 -28.13 12.31 17.69
CA PRO A 325 -28.44 11.33 16.66
C PRO A 325 -29.43 11.92 15.65
N ARG A 326 -28.94 12.22 14.44
CA ARG A 326 -29.77 12.58 13.29
C ARG A 326 -30.22 11.30 12.59
N LYS A 327 -31.49 11.23 12.20
CA LYS A 327 -32.03 10.10 11.43
C LYS A 327 -31.22 9.97 10.14
N SER A 328 -30.61 8.81 9.95
CA SER A 328 -29.82 8.50 8.75
C SER A 328 -30.71 7.90 7.66
N ASP A 329 -30.49 8.29 6.41
CA ASP A 329 -31.09 7.65 5.25
C ASP A 329 -30.26 6.41 4.85
N PRO A 330 -30.80 5.20 4.94
CA PRO A 330 -30.03 3.98 4.67
C PRO A 330 -29.75 3.76 3.18
N ARG A 331 -30.40 4.50 2.26
CA ARG A 331 -30.29 4.28 0.81
C ARG A 331 -28.94 4.71 0.24
N TYR A 332 -28.25 5.65 0.88
CA TYR A 332 -26.96 6.18 0.44
C TYR A 332 -26.01 6.47 1.63
N LYS A 333 -24.71 6.67 1.36
CA LYS A 333 -23.71 7.10 2.35
C LYS A 333 -23.47 8.61 2.28
N TYR A 334 -23.32 9.13 1.07
CA TYR A 334 -23.12 10.57 0.84
C TYR A 334 -24.07 11.11 -0.21
N SER A 335 -24.49 12.36 -0.03
CA SER A 335 -25.00 13.23 -1.09
C SER A 335 -24.01 14.35 -1.39
N TYR A 336 -24.16 15.00 -2.53
CA TYR A 336 -23.22 16.04 -2.99
C TYR A 336 -23.95 17.32 -3.34
N GLU A 337 -23.40 18.44 -2.90
CA GLU A 337 -23.82 19.79 -3.26
C GLU A 337 -22.70 20.47 -4.05
N TYR A 338 -23.09 21.25 -5.06
CA TYR A 338 -22.17 21.88 -6.00
C TYR A 338 -22.49 23.37 -6.12
N LYS A 339 -21.45 24.20 -6.24
CA LYS A 339 -21.59 25.61 -6.62
C LYS A 339 -20.69 25.94 -7.79
N TYR A 340 -21.23 26.76 -8.69
CA TYR A 340 -20.56 27.18 -9.91
C TYR A 340 -20.51 28.71 -9.99
N GLU A 341 -19.39 29.23 -10.46
CA GLU A 341 -19.20 30.63 -10.82
C GLU A 341 -18.60 30.66 -12.23
N GLU A 342 -19.16 31.49 -13.12
CA GLU A 342 -18.69 31.64 -14.51
C GLU A 342 -18.52 30.31 -15.27
N GLY A 343 -19.41 29.34 -15.05
CA GLY A 343 -19.32 28.03 -15.71
C GLY A 343 -18.37 27.02 -15.05
N LYS A 344 -17.65 27.42 -13.99
CA LYS A 344 -16.63 26.59 -13.34
C LYS A 344 -17.08 26.16 -11.95
N LEU A 345 -16.78 24.92 -11.58
CA LEU A 345 -17.01 24.42 -10.22
C LEU A 345 -16.11 25.18 -9.24
N VAL A 346 -16.69 25.84 -8.24
CA VAL A 346 -15.96 26.57 -7.18
C VAL A 346 -16.08 25.91 -5.82
N GLU A 347 -17.10 25.08 -5.61
CA GLU A 347 -17.30 24.34 -4.37
C GLU A 347 -17.99 23.00 -4.60
N ARG A 348 -17.47 21.96 -3.96
CA ARG A 348 -18.14 20.67 -3.81
C ARG A 348 -18.20 20.30 -2.33
N GLN A 349 -19.40 20.11 -1.80
CA GLN A 349 -19.64 19.73 -0.41
C GLN A 349 -20.20 18.31 -0.35
N MET A 350 -19.50 17.42 0.34
CA MET A 350 -20.04 16.11 0.70
C MET A 350 -20.97 16.26 1.89
N VAL A 351 -22.09 15.54 1.89
CA VAL A 351 -23.06 15.54 3.00
C VAL A 351 -23.34 14.10 3.38
N HIS A 352 -23.11 13.75 4.64
CA HIS A 352 -23.43 12.43 5.19
C HIS A 352 -24.93 12.14 5.06
N ASN A 353 -25.30 10.87 5.02
CA ASN A 353 -26.70 10.44 4.95
C ASN A 353 -27.57 10.81 6.17
N ASN A 354 -26.98 11.40 7.19
CA ASN A 354 -27.67 11.98 8.35
C ASN A 354 -27.73 13.53 8.28
N GLY A 355 -27.37 14.13 7.15
CA GLY A 355 -27.37 15.58 6.92
C GLY A 355 -26.19 16.34 7.52
N ARG A 356 -25.23 15.67 8.17
CA ARG A 356 -23.99 16.34 8.60
C ARG A 356 -23.13 16.68 7.38
N LYS A 357 -22.51 17.86 7.37
CA LYS A 357 -21.50 18.21 6.35
C LYS A 357 -20.26 17.34 6.53
N GLY A 358 -19.81 16.74 5.44
CA GLY A 358 -18.55 16.02 5.34
C GLY A 358 -17.46 16.91 4.73
N MET A 359 -16.50 16.28 4.06
CA MET A 359 -15.42 16.97 3.36
C MET A 359 -15.93 18.03 2.38
N ARG A 360 -15.25 19.17 2.35
CA ARG A 360 -15.57 20.31 1.51
C ARG A 360 -14.36 20.65 0.65
N TYR A 361 -14.59 20.78 -0.65
CA TYR A 361 -13.59 21.15 -1.65
C TYR A 361 -13.91 22.54 -2.15
N ILE A 362 -12.93 23.44 -2.16
CA ILE A 362 -13.03 24.78 -2.74
C ILE A 362 -12.00 24.92 -3.85
N TYR A 363 -12.44 25.44 -5.00
CA TYR A 363 -11.61 25.67 -6.17
C TYR A 363 -11.60 27.17 -6.47
N LYS A 364 -10.43 27.78 -6.34
CA LYS A 364 -10.23 29.18 -6.74
C LYS A 364 -9.57 29.22 -8.10
N HIS A 365 -10.26 29.82 -9.05
CA HIS A 365 -9.80 29.93 -10.43
C HIS A 365 -9.18 31.29 -10.67
N SER A 366 -7.97 31.30 -11.21
CA SER A 366 -7.24 32.48 -11.67
C SER A 366 -6.72 32.22 -13.09
N PRO A 367 -6.26 33.24 -13.84
CA PRO A 367 -5.63 33.00 -15.14
C PRO A 367 -4.50 31.96 -15.02
N ASN A 368 -4.63 30.87 -15.78
CA ASN A 368 -3.68 29.75 -15.82
C ASN A 368 -3.38 29.09 -14.45
N GLN A 369 -4.24 29.26 -13.45
CA GLN A 369 -4.04 28.69 -12.12
C GLN A 369 -5.34 28.20 -11.49
N VAL A 370 -5.23 27.10 -10.75
CA VAL A 370 -6.30 26.62 -9.88
C VAL A 370 -5.71 26.29 -8.51
N GLU A 371 -6.25 26.93 -7.48
CA GLU A 371 -5.98 26.56 -6.09
C GLU A 371 -7.11 25.68 -5.57
N GLU A 372 -6.79 24.48 -5.09
CA GLU A 372 -7.72 23.56 -4.45
C GLU A 372 -7.48 23.54 -2.93
N LEU A 373 -8.54 23.74 -2.16
CA LEU A 373 -8.54 23.65 -0.70
C LEU A 373 -9.50 22.55 -0.27
N VAL A 374 -8.99 21.57 0.47
CA VAL A 374 -9.77 20.45 1.00
C VAL A 374 -9.90 20.61 2.50
N TYR A 375 -11.13 20.70 2.98
CA TYR A 375 -11.46 20.79 4.40
C TYR A 375 -12.02 19.47 4.91
N THR A 376 -11.63 19.11 6.12
CA THR A 376 -12.21 18.00 6.90
C THR A 376 -13.69 18.22 7.20
N ASP A 377 -14.36 17.18 7.68
CA ASP A 377 -15.75 17.23 8.15
C ASP A 377 -15.96 18.23 9.31
N GLU A 378 -14.89 18.56 10.03
CA GLU A 378 -14.87 19.56 11.11
C GLU A 378 -14.56 20.98 10.60
N GLY A 379 -14.39 21.15 9.29
CA GLY A 379 -14.09 22.44 8.66
C GLY A 379 -12.63 22.90 8.80
N LYS A 380 -11.72 22.03 9.27
CA LYS A 380 -10.27 22.32 9.29
C LYS A 380 -9.66 22.07 7.92
N LEU A 381 -8.78 22.97 7.46
CA LEU A 381 -8.03 22.76 6.23
C LEU A 381 -7.13 21.53 6.38
N ASN A 382 -7.30 20.57 5.47
CA ASN A 382 -6.60 19.28 5.45
C ASN A 382 -5.52 19.25 4.36
N GLN A 383 -5.86 19.76 3.18
CA GLN A 383 -4.97 19.76 2.01
C GLN A 383 -5.11 21.07 1.25
N ARG A 384 -4.02 21.50 0.63
CA ARG A 384 -3.97 22.65 -0.26
C ARG A 384 -3.07 22.32 -1.44
N TYR A 385 -3.57 22.60 -2.64
CA TYR A 385 -2.85 22.38 -3.89
C TYR A 385 -2.91 23.66 -4.74
N LEU A 386 -1.79 24.00 -5.36
CA LEU A 386 -1.74 25.05 -6.39
C LEU A 386 -1.27 24.42 -7.70
N SER A 387 -2.12 24.50 -8.70
CA SER A 387 -1.89 23.98 -10.05
C SER A 387 -1.60 25.14 -10.98
N ILE A 388 -0.51 25.07 -11.74
CA ILE A 388 -0.22 25.98 -12.85
C ILE A 388 -0.57 25.25 -14.14
N LEU A 389 -1.37 25.90 -14.99
CA LEU A 389 -1.92 25.32 -16.20
C LEU A 389 -1.24 25.86 -17.46
N ASP A 390 -1.13 25.03 -18.49
CA ASP A 390 -0.85 25.49 -19.86
C ASP A 390 -2.10 26.13 -20.52
N ALA A 391 -1.93 26.59 -21.77
CA ALA A 391 -3.00 27.23 -22.53
C ALA A 391 -4.19 26.28 -22.84
N ASP A 392 -3.95 24.97 -22.85
CA ASP A 392 -4.97 23.93 -23.07
C ASP A 392 -5.63 23.50 -21.76
N GLY A 393 -5.20 24.06 -20.63
CA GLY A 393 -5.72 23.78 -19.30
C GLY A 393 -5.13 22.51 -18.66
N ASN A 394 -4.00 21.98 -19.12
CA ASN A 394 -3.31 20.87 -18.47
C ASN A 394 -2.40 21.37 -17.34
N GLU A 395 -2.32 20.63 -16.23
CA GLU A 395 -1.47 20.96 -15.07
C GLU A 395 0.01 20.73 -15.39
N ILE A 396 0.79 21.78 -15.65
CA ILE A 396 2.23 21.66 -15.95
C ILE A 396 3.11 21.71 -14.70
N GLU A 397 2.64 22.38 -13.63
CA GLU A 397 3.26 22.35 -12.32
C GLU A 397 2.21 22.22 -11.23
N ARG A 398 2.58 21.53 -10.15
CA ARG A 398 1.76 21.42 -8.94
C ARG A 398 2.59 21.66 -7.69
N THR A 399 2.04 22.43 -6.76
CA THR A 399 2.57 22.54 -5.40
C THR A 399 1.58 21.93 -4.43
N ASP A 400 2.03 20.89 -3.72
CA ASP A 400 1.35 20.35 -2.56
C ASP A 400 1.88 21.04 -1.32
N PHE A 401 1.04 21.82 -0.63
CA PHE A 401 1.44 22.49 0.60
C PHE A 401 1.32 21.53 1.78
N GLY A 402 2.33 21.53 2.64
CA GLY A 402 2.32 20.74 3.87
C GLY A 402 1.37 21.36 4.91
N VAL A 403 0.06 21.18 4.74
CA VAL A 403 -0.95 21.70 5.68
C VAL A 403 -0.98 20.88 6.97
N VAL A 404 -0.95 19.56 6.82
CA VAL A 404 -0.89 18.60 7.93
C VAL A 404 0.45 17.87 7.83
N ASN A 405 1.10 17.63 8.98
CA ASN A 405 2.42 16.99 9.04
C ASN A 405 3.50 17.74 8.24
N PHE A 406 3.48 19.08 8.27
CA PHE A 406 4.47 19.93 7.59
C PHE A 406 5.90 19.51 7.91
N GLU A 407 6.18 19.18 9.17
CA GLU A 407 7.51 18.75 9.63
C GLU A 407 7.99 17.45 8.95
N ILE A 408 7.06 16.61 8.48
CA ILE A 408 7.39 15.33 7.82
C ILE A 408 7.52 15.52 6.30
N TYR A 409 6.57 16.21 5.69
CA TYR A 409 6.45 16.24 4.23
C TYR A 409 6.90 17.55 3.59
N GLY A 410 6.88 18.65 4.33
CA GLY A 410 7.05 20.00 3.82
C GLY A 410 6.15 20.32 2.64
N ASP A 411 6.49 21.39 1.92
CA ASP A 411 5.92 21.64 0.60
C ASP A 411 6.61 20.75 -0.43
N ARG A 412 5.83 20.21 -1.37
CA ARG A 412 6.33 19.34 -2.44
C ARG A 412 5.93 19.94 -3.78
N ARG A 413 6.90 20.10 -4.67
CA ARG A 413 6.68 20.62 -6.02
C ARG A 413 6.85 19.54 -7.06
N TYR A 414 5.98 19.58 -8.06
CA TYR A 414 5.95 18.64 -9.16
C TYR A 414 5.90 19.35 -10.50
N LYS A 415 6.52 18.72 -11.51
CA LYS A 415 6.40 19.09 -12.92
C LYS A 415 5.80 17.93 -13.69
N HIS A 416 4.95 18.25 -14.65
CA HIS A 416 4.25 17.25 -15.46
C HIS A 416 4.54 17.42 -16.95
N SER A 417 4.49 16.30 -17.65
CA SER A 417 4.51 16.24 -19.12
C SER A 417 3.56 15.15 -19.58
N TYR A 418 2.99 15.33 -20.78
CA TYR A 418 1.82 14.58 -21.22
C TYR A 418 2.00 13.97 -22.61
N GLU A 419 1.37 12.82 -22.83
CA GLU A 419 1.01 12.31 -24.15
C GLU A 419 -0.52 12.18 -24.20
N PHE A 420 -1.13 12.46 -25.35
CA PHE A 420 -2.58 12.53 -25.54
C PHE A 420 -3.06 11.53 -26.58
N ASP A 421 -4.31 11.10 -26.45
CA ASP A 421 -5.02 10.40 -27.52
C ASP A 421 -5.56 11.37 -28.59
N ALA A 422 -6.18 10.83 -29.63
CA ALA A 422 -6.74 11.60 -30.73
C ALA A 422 -7.91 12.52 -30.35
N VAL A 423 -8.54 12.30 -29.19
CA VAL A 423 -9.64 13.14 -28.65
C VAL A 423 -9.07 14.28 -27.79
N GLY A 424 -7.76 14.25 -27.53
CA GLY A 424 -7.05 15.25 -26.73
C GLY A 424 -7.15 15.00 -25.23
N ASN A 425 -7.47 13.78 -24.80
CA ASN A 425 -7.34 13.35 -23.41
C ASN A 425 -5.94 12.80 -23.18
N TRP A 426 -5.32 13.11 -22.04
CA TRP A 426 -4.00 12.57 -21.76
C TRP A 426 -4.09 11.07 -21.45
N ILE A 427 -3.16 10.30 -22.04
CA ILE A 427 -3.02 8.84 -21.87
C ILE A 427 -1.73 8.48 -21.13
N LYS A 428 -0.83 9.45 -20.94
CA LYS A 428 0.36 9.33 -20.11
C LYS A 428 0.69 10.67 -19.48
N LYS A 429 0.98 10.67 -18.19
CA LYS A 429 1.46 11.82 -17.41
C LYS A 429 2.73 11.42 -16.67
N ALA A 430 3.87 11.95 -17.10
CA ALA A 430 5.13 11.77 -16.39
C ALA A 430 5.33 12.89 -15.36
N THR A 431 5.61 12.51 -14.12
CA THR A 431 5.76 13.43 -12.99
C THR A 431 7.19 13.44 -12.49
N LEU A 432 7.79 14.64 -12.43
CA LEU A 432 9.05 14.90 -11.74
C LEU A 432 8.75 15.56 -10.39
N LYS A 433 9.54 15.25 -9.36
CA LYS A 433 9.48 15.87 -8.04
C LYS A 433 10.73 16.73 -7.81
N GLU A 434 10.55 17.89 -7.21
CA GLU A 434 11.65 18.74 -6.73
C GLU A 434 12.34 18.06 -5.53
N VAL A 435 13.65 17.87 -5.63
CA VAL A 435 14.50 17.28 -4.58
C VAL A 435 15.61 18.27 -4.26
N LYS A 436 15.73 18.61 -2.97
CA LYS A 436 16.77 19.49 -2.44
C LYS A 436 17.75 18.65 -1.64
N GLU A 437 18.96 18.44 -2.17
CA GLU A 437 20.02 17.69 -1.52
C GLU A 437 21.30 18.54 -1.50
N ASN A 438 21.91 18.69 -0.33
CA ASN A 438 23.16 19.45 -0.14
C ASN A 438 23.11 20.89 -0.71
N GLY A 439 21.96 21.57 -0.58
CA GLY A 439 21.75 22.92 -1.10
C GLY A 439 21.51 23.00 -2.61
N VAL A 440 21.50 21.87 -3.32
CA VAL A 440 21.21 21.79 -4.76
C VAL A 440 19.77 21.34 -4.98
N THR A 441 19.04 22.11 -5.78
CA THR A 441 17.69 21.75 -6.23
C THR A 441 17.78 20.99 -7.56
N SER A 442 17.17 19.81 -7.63
CA SER A 442 17.08 18.98 -8.84
C SER A 442 15.65 18.48 -9.05
N TRP A 443 15.32 18.12 -10.30
CA TRP A 443 14.04 17.49 -10.64
C TRP A 443 14.28 16.01 -10.92
N GLN A 444 13.69 15.15 -10.10
CA GLN A 444 13.90 13.70 -10.19
C GLN A 444 12.59 13.00 -10.58
N PRO A 445 12.65 11.91 -11.38
CA PRO A 445 11.47 11.11 -11.68
C PRO A 445 10.76 10.63 -10.41
N ALA A 446 9.47 10.89 -10.31
CA ALA A 446 8.64 10.46 -9.19
C ALA A 446 7.79 9.25 -9.56
N TYR A 447 6.88 9.44 -10.51
CA TYR A 447 6.00 8.39 -11.01
C TYR A 447 5.46 8.74 -12.41
N ILE A 448 4.91 7.75 -13.10
CA ILE A 448 4.18 7.95 -14.36
C ILE A 448 2.77 7.38 -14.19
N SER A 449 1.76 8.18 -14.52
CA SER A 449 0.38 7.72 -14.65
C SER A 449 0.08 7.42 -16.12
N TYR A 450 -0.65 6.34 -16.38
CA TYR A 450 -1.13 5.96 -17.71
C TYR A 450 -2.65 5.85 -17.67
N ARG A 451 -3.31 6.25 -18.75
CA ARG A 451 -4.76 6.09 -18.91
C ARG A 451 -5.07 5.29 -20.17
N THR A 452 -5.92 4.28 -20.01
CA THR A 452 -6.64 3.66 -21.12
C THR A 452 -8.07 4.17 -21.07
N ILE A 453 -8.48 4.91 -22.11
CA ILE A 453 -9.82 5.51 -22.19
C ILE A 453 -10.63 4.78 -23.26
N THR A 454 -11.84 4.36 -22.88
CA THR A 454 -12.83 3.80 -23.80
C THR A 454 -13.96 4.80 -23.97
N TYR A 455 -14.35 5.04 -25.22
CA TYR A 455 -15.44 5.95 -25.60
C TYR A 455 -16.70 5.15 -25.99
N TYR A 456 -17.84 5.85 -26.07
CA TYR A 456 -19.13 5.30 -26.52
C TYR A 456 -19.26 5.19 -28.03
#